data_AF-A0A2H0CQU0-F1
#
_entry.id   AF-A0A2H0CQU0-F1
#
_cell.length_a   1.000
_cell.length_b   1.000
_cell.length_c   1.000
_cell.angle_alpha   90.00
_cell.angle_beta   90.00
_cell.angle_gamma   90.00
#
_symmetry.space_group_name_H-M   'P 1'
#
loop_
_entity.id
_entity.type
_entity.pdbx_description
1 polymer ?
#
loop_
_entity_poly.entity_id
_entity_poly.type
_entity_poly.pdbx_seq_one_letter_code
_entity_poly.pdbx_strand_id
1 'polypeptide(L)'
;ELEETEPAPKEGFFKRLVSRFKETPEEKALLRGEVLEPDPETESVEALAPTSPPATTNHNFFELEEVEDKEYDRRNLLRQGVHFFAKPVVQNVQNKIDSVNKAVDKITKRVPLLRPPGAISEKQFLQSCSRCDACIHACPKDAIQRAPKKMGFLVYNTPYIDPMRNPCVMCTGLPCISACPDGALLPVQQLSDVNMGYAILDKKKCQAYGESFCQQCVLDCPVPGAIFQVQDKPVIDKDICTGCGVCMRSCSTVNIPLAIKIKPQMVIEYQLHKKRKEQELAHIEAEQRAARQAEQEEVLASQETEEASEKLES
;
A
#
# COMPACT_ATOMS: atom_id res chain seq x y z
N GLU A 1 -46.76 -29.36 -50.14
CA GLU A 1 -46.71 -28.05 -49.46
C GLU A 1 -45.73 -28.21 -48.30
N LEU A 2 -44.43 -28.05 -48.59
CA LEU A 2 -43.64 -26.81 -48.43
C LEU A 2 -43.30 -26.56 -46.95
N GLU A 3 -42.15 -27.13 -46.55
CA GLU A 3 -41.36 -26.70 -45.40
C GLU A 3 -40.86 -25.28 -45.64
N GLU A 4 -41.16 -24.34 -44.73
CA GLU A 4 -40.55 -23.01 -44.72
C GLU A 4 -39.50 -22.94 -43.62
N THR A 5 -38.24 -22.90 -44.06
CA THR A 5 -37.05 -22.62 -43.26
C THR A 5 -36.95 -21.13 -42.94
N GLU A 6 -36.97 -20.74 -41.67
CA GLU A 6 -36.68 -19.35 -41.27
C GLU A 6 -35.16 -19.05 -41.24
N PRO A 7 -34.73 -17.85 -41.70
CA PRO A 7 -33.32 -17.54 -41.91
C PRO A 7 -32.58 -17.09 -40.64
N ALA A 8 -31.31 -17.51 -40.52
CA ALA A 8 -30.41 -17.15 -39.44
C ALA A 8 -30.19 -15.62 -39.29
N PRO A 9 -30.05 -15.09 -38.05
CA PRO A 9 -29.87 -13.67 -37.82
C PRO A 9 -28.47 -13.18 -38.24
N LYS A 10 -28.44 -12.09 -39.02
CA LYS A 10 -27.23 -11.47 -39.59
C LYS A 10 -26.35 -10.87 -38.49
N GLU A 11 -25.06 -11.23 -38.50
CA GLU A 11 -24.08 -10.73 -37.53
C GLU A 11 -23.79 -9.23 -37.71
N GLY A 12 -23.85 -8.48 -36.61
CA GLY A 12 -23.60 -7.04 -36.58
C GLY A 12 -22.13 -6.66 -36.82
N PHE A 13 -21.95 -5.46 -37.38
CA PHE A 13 -20.69 -4.80 -37.77
C PHE A 13 -19.53 -4.92 -36.74
N PHE A 14 -19.83 -5.01 -35.44
CA PHE A 14 -18.82 -5.12 -34.37
C PHE A 14 -18.10 -6.48 -34.29
N LYS A 15 -18.67 -7.58 -34.79
CA LYS A 15 -18.00 -8.90 -34.82
C LYS A 15 -16.88 -8.98 -35.87
N ARG A 16 -16.92 -8.10 -36.88
CA ARG A 16 -15.94 -8.02 -37.97
C ARG A 16 -14.62 -7.36 -37.57
N LEU A 17 -14.60 -6.65 -36.43
CA LEU A 17 -13.44 -5.92 -35.94
C LEU A 17 -12.59 -6.74 -34.96
N VAL A 18 -13.17 -7.78 -34.33
CA VAL A 18 -12.51 -8.68 -33.39
C VAL A 18 -11.87 -9.89 -34.09
N SER A 19 -12.27 -10.21 -35.33
CA SER A 19 -11.68 -11.31 -36.11
C SER A 19 -10.29 -11.00 -36.70
N ARG A 20 -9.79 -9.76 -36.58
CA ARG A 20 -8.44 -9.36 -37.00
C ARG A 20 -7.36 -9.53 -35.92
N PHE A 21 -7.74 -9.91 -34.70
CA PHE A 21 -6.81 -10.07 -33.56
C PHE A 21 -6.84 -11.49 -32.96
N LYS A 22 -7.26 -12.49 -33.73
CA LYS A 22 -7.07 -13.90 -33.34
C LYS A 22 -5.72 -14.38 -33.88
N GLU A 23 -4.76 -14.47 -32.97
CA GLU A 23 -3.48 -15.16 -33.17
C GLU A 23 -3.72 -16.61 -33.63
N THR A 24 -2.88 -17.07 -34.56
CA THR A 24 -2.99 -18.38 -35.21
C THR A 24 -2.47 -19.51 -34.31
N PRO A 25 -2.90 -20.78 -34.56
CA PRO A 25 -2.57 -21.92 -33.69
C PRO A 25 -1.09 -22.31 -33.65
N GLU A 26 -0.26 -21.78 -34.56
CA GLU A 26 1.16 -22.13 -34.70
C GLU A 26 2.05 -21.47 -33.63
N GLU A 27 1.64 -20.34 -33.07
CA GLU A 27 2.42 -19.62 -32.05
C GLU A 27 2.30 -20.28 -30.65
N LYS A 28 1.31 -21.15 -30.47
CA LYS A 28 1.07 -21.90 -29.23
C LYS A 28 1.96 -23.13 -29.07
N ALA A 29 2.65 -23.56 -30.12
CA ALA A 29 3.54 -24.72 -30.12
C ALA A 29 5.00 -24.39 -29.71
N LEU A 30 5.42 -23.13 -29.78
CA LEU A 30 6.78 -22.70 -29.43
C LEU A 30 6.95 -22.28 -27.95
N LEU A 31 5.87 -22.13 -27.20
CA LEU A 31 5.89 -21.71 -25.79
C LEU A 31 5.59 -22.85 -24.79
N ARG A 32 5.45 -24.09 -25.27
CA ARG A 32 5.20 -25.25 -24.41
C ARG A 32 6.31 -26.29 -24.58
N GLY A 33 7.48 -25.95 -24.07
CA GLY A 33 8.60 -26.87 -23.99
C GLY A 33 8.39 -27.90 -22.88
N GLU A 34 7.92 -29.09 -23.24
CA GLU A 34 8.15 -30.33 -22.49
C GLU A 34 8.64 -31.39 -23.49
N VAL A 35 9.97 -31.63 -23.52
CA VAL A 35 10.76 -32.74 -22.96
C VAL A 35 10.84 -33.98 -23.86
N LEU A 36 12.05 -34.27 -24.34
CA LEU A 36 12.57 -35.61 -24.63
C LEU A 36 14.06 -35.67 -24.23
N GLU A 37 14.35 -36.46 -23.20
CA GLU A 37 15.68 -36.95 -22.77
C GLU A 37 16.09 -38.18 -23.63
N PRO A 38 17.39 -38.58 -23.76
CA PRO A 38 18.23 -39.04 -22.63
C PRO A 38 19.77 -38.80 -22.63
N ASP A 39 20.29 -38.91 -21.40
CA ASP A 39 21.62 -39.26 -20.82
C ASP A 39 22.89 -38.43 -21.09
N PRO A 40 23.67 -38.17 -20.00
CA PRO A 40 25.10 -38.47 -20.04
C PRO A 40 25.69 -39.09 -18.76
N GLU A 41 26.69 -39.96 -18.98
CA GLU A 41 27.62 -40.51 -17.98
C GLU A 41 28.73 -39.48 -17.61
N THR A 42 28.83 -39.23 -16.30
CA THR A 42 30.01 -39.07 -15.40
C THR A 42 31.35 -38.41 -15.79
N GLU A 43 31.90 -37.73 -14.76
CA GLU A 43 33.30 -37.36 -14.44
C GLU A 43 33.83 -36.00 -14.94
N SER A 44 34.81 -35.35 -14.30
CA SER A 44 35.02 -34.85 -12.93
C SER A 44 36.20 -33.84 -12.97
N VAL A 45 36.31 -33.02 -11.92
CA VAL A 45 37.50 -32.32 -11.36
C VAL A 45 38.23 -31.11 -12.03
N GLU A 46 38.39 -30.09 -11.16
CA GLU A 46 39.62 -29.36 -10.78
C GLU A 46 40.04 -28.00 -11.37
N ALA A 47 40.52 -27.18 -10.43
CA ALA A 47 40.99 -25.81 -10.51
C ALA A 47 42.51 -25.73 -10.75
N LEU A 48 43.02 -24.54 -11.10
CA LEU A 48 44.21 -23.85 -10.51
C LEU A 48 44.81 -22.80 -11.48
N ALA A 49 45.10 -21.60 -10.95
CA ALA A 49 46.13 -20.65 -11.43
C ALA A 49 47.53 -21.18 -11.01
N PRO A 50 48.74 -20.64 -11.39
CA PRO A 50 49.13 -19.22 -11.25
C PRO A 50 50.35 -18.67 -12.09
N THR A 51 50.75 -17.42 -11.77
CA THR A 51 52.12 -16.82 -11.70
C THR A 51 52.88 -16.21 -12.92
N SER A 52 53.47 -15.02 -12.64
CA SER A 52 54.50 -14.17 -13.30
C SER A 52 55.95 -14.71 -13.06
N PRO A 53 57.13 -14.02 -13.25
CA PRO A 53 57.56 -12.64 -13.70
C PRO A 53 58.81 -12.70 -14.68
N PRO A 54 59.86 -11.82 -14.77
CA PRO A 54 60.22 -10.49 -14.19
C PRO A 54 60.83 -9.42 -15.16
N ALA A 55 61.42 -8.37 -14.57
CA ALA A 55 61.77 -7.01 -15.03
C ALA A 55 63.17 -6.76 -15.65
N THR A 56 63.43 -5.55 -16.20
CA THR A 56 64.68 -4.75 -16.01
C THR A 56 64.62 -3.27 -16.47
N THR A 57 65.50 -2.50 -15.83
CA THR A 57 65.87 -1.06 -15.70
C THR A 57 66.38 -0.23 -16.89
N ASN A 58 66.13 1.11 -16.76
CA ASN A 58 67.06 2.28 -16.87
C ASN A 58 67.27 3.16 -18.13
N HIS A 59 67.06 4.47 -17.87
CA HIS A 59 67.85 5.69 -18.17
C HIS A 59 67.75 6.49 -19.49
N ASN A 60 67.20 7.70 -19.30
CA ASN A 60 67.74 9.04 -19.64
C ASN A 60 67.29 9.79 -20.92
N PHE A 61 66.74 10.99 -20.66
CA PHE A 61 67.19 12.28 -21.18
C PHE A 61 66.83 12.64 -22.63
N PHE A 62 65.81 13.50 -22.81
CA PHE A 62 65.88 14.69 -23.66
C PHE A 62 64.76 15.66 -23.26
N GLU A 63 65.20 16.87 -22.89
CA GLU A 63 64.44 18.09 -22.63
C GLU A 63 63.98 18.68 -23.97
N LEU A 64 62.72 19.11 -24.09
CA LEU A 64 62.24 20.14 -25.03
C LEU A 64 60.80 20.56 -24.67
N GLU A 65 60.70 21.78 -24.14
CA GLU A 65 59.70 22.85 -24.27
C GLU A 65 58.17 22.60 -24.27
N GLU A 66 57.51 23.59 -23.66
CA GLU A 66 56.13 23.70 -23.20
C GLU A 66 55.06 23.73 -24.31
N VAL A 67 53.92 23.07 -24.06
CA VAL A 67 52.60 23.61 -24.43
C VAL A 67 51.62 23.29 -23.30
N GLU A 68 51.08 24.32 -22.66
CA GLU A 68 50.00 24.23 -21.69
C GLU A 68 48.73 23.68 -22.35
N ASP A 69 48.16 22.60 -21.81
CA ASP A 69 46.75 22.29 -21.97
C ASP A 69 46.14 22.07 -20.58
N LYS A 70 45.26 22.99 -20.16
CA LYS A 70 44.43 22.82 -18.97
C LYS A 70 43.57 21.57 -19.15
N GLU A 71 43.81 20.57 -18.31
CA GLU A 71 43.00 19.37 -18.23
C GLU A 71 41.58 19.73 -17.72
N TYR A 72 40.65 19.94 -18.65
CA TYR A 72 39.23 19.99 -18.32
C TYR A 72 38.77 18.59 -17.91
N ASP A 73 38.47 18.45 -16.63
CA ASP A 73 37.98 17.23 -16.01
C ASP A 73 36.62 16.79 -16.60
N ARG A 74 36.68 15.83 -17.52
CA ARG A 74 35.54 15.27 -18.27
C ARG A 74 34.48 14.67 -17.33
N ARG A 75 34.84 14.35 -16.09
CA ARG A 75 33.94 13.80 -15.06
C ARG A 75 33.09 14.87 -14.37
N ASN A 76 33.52 16.13 -14.37
CA ASN A 76 32.72 17.23 -13.81
C ASN A 76 31.72 17.84 -14.81
N LEU A 77 31.95 17.69 -16.11
CA LEU A 77 31.00 18.11 -17.15
C LEU A 77 29.72 17.26 -17.14
N LEU A 78 29.85 15.96 -16.87
CA LEU A 78 28.72 15.04 -16.74
C LEU A 78 27.89 15.30 -15.48
N ARG A 79 28.49 15.77 -14.38
CA ARG A 79 27.75 16.16 -13.16
C ARG A 79 26.99 17.48 -13.33
N GLN A 80 27.51 18.42 -14.11
CA GLN A 80 26.82 19.67 -14.42
C GLN A 80 25.73 19.51 -15.50
N GLY A 81 25.83 18.52 -16.39
CA GLY A 81 24.87 18.28 -17.47
C GLY A 81 23.52 17.68 -17.04
N VAL A 82 23.45 16.97 -15.92
CA VAL A 82 22.19 16.32 -15.45
C VAL A 82 21.22 17.31 -14.77
N HIS A 83 21.69 18.49 -14.37
CA HIS A 83 20.88 19.45 -13.63
C HIS A 83 19.88 20.25 -14.48
N PHE A 84 20.06 20.30 -15.80
CA PHE A 84 19.23 21.13 -16.69
C PHE A 84 18.12 20.37 -17.42
N PHE A 85 18.21 19.04 -17.54
CA PHE A 85 17.24 18.24 -18.32
C PHE A 85 16.40 17.26 -17.48
N ALA A 86 16.70 17.08 -16.19
CA ALA A 86 15.97 16.13 -15.34
C ALA A 86 14.68 16.72 -14.70
N LYS A 87 14.53 18.04 -14.62
CA LYS A 87 13.39 18.67 -13.91
C LYS A 87 12.02 18.51 -14.60
N PRO A 88 11.84 18.72 -15.92
CA PRO A 88 10.51 18.66 -16.53
C PRO A 88 10.00 17.22 -16.75
N VAL A 89 10.89 16.22 -16.83
CA VAL A 89 10.49 14.82 -17.07
C VAL A 89 10.06 14.12 -15.77
N VAL A 90 10.70 14.43 -14.64
CA VAL A 90 10.34 13.83 -13.33
C VAL A 90 8.97 14.33 -12.83
N GLN A 91 8.66 15.62 -13.01
CA GLN A 91 7.37 16.17 -12.57
C GLN A 91 6.17 15.57 -13.33
N ASN A 92 6.34 15.26 -14.63
CA ASN A 92 5.25 14.71 -15.43
C ASN A 92 4.95 13.23 -15.10
N VAL A 93 5.98 12.47 -14.69
CA VAL A 93 5.83 11.08 -14.20
C VAL A 93 5.21 11.07 -12.80
N GLN A 94 5.66 11.97 -11.92
CA GLN A 94 5.14 12.07 -10.54
C GLN A 94 3.64 12.42 -10.53
N ASN A 95 3.23 13.40 -11.34
CA ASN A 95 1.82 13.81 -11.44
C ASN A 95 0.89 12.68 -11.92
N LYS A 96 1.35 11.82 -12.83
CA LYS A 96 0.58 10.65 -13.30
C LYS A 96 0.45 9.59 -12.22
N ILE A 97 1.53 9.31 -11.49
CA ILE A 97 1.52 8.37 -10.36
C ILE A 97 0.58 8.88 -9.26
N ASP A 98 0.61 10.18 -8.96
CA ASP A 98 -0.26 10.80 -7.96
C ASP A 98 -1.73 10.79 -8.39
N SER A 99 -2.02 10.98 -9.67
CA SER A 99 -3.37 10.85 -10.24
C SER A 99 -3.93 9.43 -10.07
N VAL A 100 -3.12 8.42 -10.39
CA VAL A 100 -3.51 7.01 -10.22
C VAL A 100 -3.71 6.68 -8.74
N ASN A 101 -2.79 7.09 -7.86
CA ASN A 101 -2.93 6.90 -6.41
C ASN A 101 -4.20 7.59 -5.89
N LYS A 102 -4.49 8.82 -6.33
CA LYS A 102 -5.69 9.57 -5.94
C LYS A 102 -6.98 8.90 -6.43
N ALA A 103 -6.97 8.28 -7.61
CA ALA A 103 -8.10 7.53 -8.13
C ALA A 103 -8.35 6.25 -7.33
N VAL A 104 -7.28 5.49 -7.03
CA VAL A 104 -7.35 4.29 -6.17
C VAL A 104 -7.84 4.66 -4.78
N ASP A 105 -7.27 5.69 -4.15
CA ASP A 105 -7.66 6.20 -2.83
C ASP A 105 -9.13 6.66 -2.80
N LYS A 106 -9.61 7.30 -3.86
CA LYS A 106 -11.01 7.76 -3.94
C LYS A 106 -11.99 6.60 -4.04
N ILE A 107 -11.58 5.48 -4.64
CA ILE A 107 -12.41 4.27 -4.77
C ILE A 107 -12.38 3.46 -3.47
N THR A 108 -11.20 3.23 -2.88
CA THR A 108 -11.06 2.55 -1.58
C THR A 108 -11.74 3.34 -0.46
N LYS A 109 -11.83 4.67 -0.57
CA LYS A 109 -12.56 5.54 0.38
C LYS A 109 -14.06 5.23 0.50
N ARG A 110 -14.71 4.63 -0.51
CA ARG A 110 -16.18 4.56 -0.56
C ARG A 110 -16.79 3.40 0.21
N VAL A 111 -16.05 2.34 0.51
CA VAL A 111 -16.59 1.21 1.28
C VAL A 111 -15.63 0.84 2.40
N PRO A 112 -15.96 1.12 3.67
CA PRO A 112 -15.17 0.64 4.79
C PRO A 112 -15.35 -0.88 4.88
N LEU A 113 -14.33 -1.63 4.47
CA LEU A 113 -14.31 -3.10 4.53
C LEU A 113 -13.38 -3.55 5.66
N LEU A 114 -13.86 -4.49 6.48
CA LEU A 114 -13.01 -5.16 7.45
C LEU A 114 -12.30 -6.33 6.76
N ARG A 115 -10.97 -6.30 6.72
CA ARG A 115 -10.17 -7.37 6.13
C ARG A 115 -9.93 -8.51 7.13
N PRO A 116 -9.64 -9.73 6.66
CA PRO A 116 -9.23 -10.85 7.52
C PRO A 116 -8.00 -10.51 8.38
N PRO A 117 -7.75 -11.29 9.45
CA PRO A 117 -6.59 -11.07 10.31
C PRO A 117 -5.28 -11.24 9.52
N GLY A 118 -4.29 -10.41 9.84
CA GLY A 118 -2.99 -10.41 9.17
C GLY A 118 -2.96 -9.68 7.83
N ALA A 119 -4.05 -9.05 7.39
CA ALA A 119 -4.05 -8.35 6.11
C ALA A 119 -3.03 -7.21 6.06
N ILE A 120 -2.25 -7.18 4.96
CA ILE A 120 -1.36 -6.05 4.64
C ILE A 120 -2.16 -4.80 4.27
N SER A 121 -1.47 -3.67 4.06
CA SER A 121 -2.10 -2.41 3.66
C SER A 121 -3.06 -2.61 2.49
N GLU A 122 -4.21 -1.93 2.50
CA GLU A 122 -5.30 -2.18 1.53
C GLU A 122 -4.81 -2.12 0.07
N LYS A 123 -3.91 -1.19 -0.24
CA LYS A 123 -3.34 -1.04 -1.58
C LYS A 123 -2.54 -2.29 -2.01
N GLN A 124 -1.68 -2.79 -1.12
CA GLN A 124 -0.90 -4.00 -1.39
C GLN A 124 -1.79 -5.23 -1.38
N PHE A 125 -2.76 -5.29 -0.47
CA PHE A 125 -3.70 -6.40 -0.37
C PHE A 125 -4.46 -6.62 -1.68
N LEU A 126 -4.95 -5.55 -2.31
CA LEU A 126 -5.64 -5.60 -3.61
C LEU A 126 -4.73 -6.04 -4.77
N GLN A 127 -3.41 -5.87 -4.64
CA GLN A 127 -2.43 -6.29 -5.63
C GLN A 127 -1.97 -7.74 -5.43
N SER A 128 -1.80 -8.15 -4.17
CA SER A 128 -1.32 -9.50 -3.81
C SER A 128 -2.42 -10.54 -3.86
N CYS A 129 -3.64 -10.22 -3.42
CA CYS A 129 -4.72 -11.21 -3.32
C CYS A 129 -5.15 -11.71 -4.70
N SER A 130 -4.94 -13.00 -4.96
CA SER A 130 -5.35 -13.67 -6.21
C SER A 130 -6.84 -13.98 -6.25
N ARG A 131 -7.57 -13.77 -5.13
CA ARG A 131 -9.00 -14.13 -4.96
C ARG A 131 -9.24 -15.64 -5.06
N CYS A 132 -8.30 -16.43 -4.54
CA CYS A 132 -8.34 -17.90 -4.53
C CYS A 132 -9.31 -18.52 -3.51
N ASP A 133 -9.86 -17.71 -2.59
CA ASP A 133 -10.82 -18.14 -1.55
C ASP A 133 -10.33 -19.16 -0.53
N ALA A 134 -9.03 -19.48 -0.54
CA ALA A 134 -8.44 -20.39 0.42
C ALA A 134 -8.68 -19.95 1.88
N CYS A 135 -8.55 -18.64 2.17
CA CYS A 135 -8.84 -18.09 3.49
C CYS A 135 -10.33 -18.20 3.90
N ILE A 136 -11.27 -18.20 2.94
CA ILE A 136 -12.70 -18.35 3.19
C ILE A 136 -12.98 -19.78 3.65
N HIS A 137 -12.49 -20.76 2.90
CA HIS A 137 -12.67 -22.18 3.21
C HIS A 137 -11.92 -22.63 4.47
N ALA A 138 -10.79 -22.00 4.77
CA ALA A 138 -10.03 -22.28 5.98
C ALA A 138 -10.66 -21.69 7.26
N CYS A 139 -11.66 -20.82 7.16
CA CYS A 139 -12.27 -20.19 8.32
C CYS A 139 -13.29 -21.15 8.98
N PRO A 140 -13.04 -21.68 10.19
CA PRO A 140 -13.94 -22.66 10.81
C PRO A 140 -15.28 -22.08 11.29
N LYS A 141 -15.42 -20.75 11.25
CA LYS A 141 -16.62 -20.03 11.67
C LYS A 141 -17.32 -19.33 10.52
N ASP A 142 -16.86 -19.46 9.27
CA ASP A 142 -17.44 -18.79 8.11
C ASP A 142 -17.58 -17.26 8.30
N ALA A 143 -16.64 -16.63 9.00
CA ALA A 143 -16.65 -15.19 9.26
C ALA A 143 -16.24 -14.39 8.00
N ILE A 144 -15.42 -14.99 7.15
CA ILE A 144 -14.89 -14.37 5.93
C ILE A 144 -15.84 -14.65 4.76
N GLN A 145 -16.26 -13.60 4.07
CA GLN A 145 -17.15 -13.66 2.91
C GLN A 145 -16.52 -12.96 1.70
N ARG A 146 -17.08 -13.20 0.50
CA ARG A 146 -16.67 -12.50 -0.72
C ARG A 146 -17.33 -11.14 -0.81
N ALA A 147 -16.54 -10.10 -1.03
CA ALA A 147 -17.06 -8.76 -1.21
C ALA A 147 -17.97 -8.69 -2.46
N PRO A 148 -19.25 -8.28 -2.31
CA PRO A 148 -20.19 -8.28 -3.41
C PRO A 148 -19.89 -7.12 -4.38
N LYS A 149 -20.29 -7.27 -5.64
CA LYS A 149 -20.07 -6.28 -6.71
C LYS A 149 -20.59 -4.88 -6.35
N LYS A 150 -21.62 -4.79 -5.51
CA LYS A 150 -22.20 -3.53 -5.01
C LYS A 150 -21.20 -2.69 -4.19
N MET A 151 -20.19 -3.31 -3.58
CA MET A 151 -19.16 -2.61 -2.81
C MET A 151 -18.05 -1.99 -3.69
N GLY A 152 -18.06 -2.27 -5.00
CA GLY A 152 -17.12 -1.70 -5.95
C GLY A 152 -16.37 -2.76 -6.75
N PHE A 153 -15.94 -2.38 -7.95
CA PHE A 153 -15.29 -3.28 -8.89
C PHE A 153 -13.89 -3.75 -8.44
N LEU A 154 -13.08 -2.85 -7.85
CA LEU A 154 -11.73 -3.19 -7.40
C LEU A 154 -11.71 -4.20 -6.25
N VAL A 155 -12.67 -4.07 -5.33
CA VAL A 155 -12.80 -4.93 -4.15
C VAL A 155 -13.64 -6.18 -4.44
N TYR A 156 -14.21 -6.31 -5.64
CA TYR A 156 -15.06 -7.45 -5.98
C TYR A 156 -14.30 -8.78 -5.81
N ASN A 157 -14.98 -9.77 -5.22
CA ASN A 157 -14.44 -11.11 -4.93
C ASN A 157 -13.21 -11.13 -4.01
N THR A 158 -12.88 -10.02 -3.36
CA THR A 158 -11.84 -10.03 -2.30
C THR A 158 -12.47 -10.43 -0.96
N PRO A 159 -11.73 -11.09 -0.06
CA PRO A 159 -12.26 -11.54 1.22
C PRO A 159 -12.48 -10.35 2.16
N TYR A 160 -13.63 -10.33 2.84
CA TYR A 160 -13.97 -9.34 3.85
C TYR A 160 -14.78 -9.99 4.99
N ILE A 161 -14.83 -9.33 6.13
CA ILE A 161 -15.63 -9.75 7.29
C ILE A 161 -16.76 -8.75 7.49
N ASP A 162 -17.97 -9.25 7.71
CA ASP A 162 -19.11 -8.44 8.14
C ASP A 162 -19.35 -8.66 9.66
N PRO A 163 -18.90 -7.75 10.53
CA PRO A 163 -18.99 -7.92 11.97
C PRO A 163 -20.44 -7.93 12.49
N MET A 164 -21.40 -7.37 11.74
CA MET A 164 -22.82 -7.42 12.13
C MET A 164 -23.44 -8.79 11.87
N ARG A 165 -23.04 -9.43 10.76
CA ARG A 165 -23.56 -10.74 10.37
C ARG A 165 -22.83 -11.85 11.11
N ASN A 166 -21.51 -11.91 10.97
CA ASN A 166 -20.68 -12.96 11.55
C ASN A 166 -19.25 -12.43 11.80
N PRO A 167 -18.91 -12.06 13.04
CA PRO A 167 -17.61 -11.49 13.37
C PRO A 167 -16.50 -12.55 13.39
N CYS A 168 -15.25 -12.09 13.33
CA CYS A 168 -14.11 -12.96 13.57
C CYS A 168 -14.02 -13.27 15.06
N VAL A 169 -13.95 -14.55 15.43
CA VAL A 169 -13.87 -14.97 16.84
C VAL A 169 -12.44 -15.17 17.35
N MET A 170 -11.42 -14.77 16.57
CA MET A 170 -10.01 -14.95 16.92
C MET A 170 -9.66 -16.41 17.22
N CYS A 171 -9.86 -17.29 16.23
CA CYS A 171 -9.54 -18.71 16.34
C CYS A 171 -8.07 -18.93 16.69
N THR A 172 -7.79 -19.95 17.50
CA THR A 172 -6.42 -20.39 17.78
C THR A 172 -5.69 -20.78 16.49
N GLY A 173 -4.46 -20.31 16.33
CA GLY A 173 -3.63 -20.59 15.15
C GLY A 173 -4.01 -19.86 13.86
N LEU A 174 -5.12 -19.10 13.83
CA LEU A 174 -5.54 -18.26 12.69
C LEU A 174 -5.38 -18.96 11.32
N PRO A 175 -6.11 -20.07 11.06
CA PRO A 175 -5.90 -20.92 9.88
C PRO A 175 -6.11 -20.19 8.55
N CYS A 176 -6.86 -19.09 8.55
CA CYS A 176 -7.03 -18.22 7.39
C CYS A 176 -5.72 -17.59 6.91
N ILE A 177 -4.77 -17.31 7.81
CA ILE A 177 -3.46 -16.75 7.47
C ILE A 177 -2.59 -17.83 6.83
N SER A 178 -2.46 -19.01 7.46
CA SER A 178 -1.66 -20.12 6.93
C SER A 178 -2.18 -20.65 5.60
N ALA A 179 -3.48 -20.51 5.34
CA ALA A 179 -4.10 -20.91 4.09
C ALA A 179 -3.88 -19.92 2.93
N CYS A 180 -3.31 -18.73 3.15
CA CYS A 180 -3.10 -17.74 2.10
C CYS A 180 -1.82 -18.04 1.32
N PRO A 181 -1.90 -18.51 0.05
CA PRO A 181 -0.71 -18.77 -0.75
C PRO A 181 -0.05 -17.47 -1.27
N ASP A 182 -0.82 -16.39 -1.37
CA ASP A 182 -0.40 -15.15 -2.03
C ASP A 182 0.46 -14.23 -1.13
N GLY A 183 0.59 -14.55 0.17
CA GLY A 183 1.21 -13.65 1.14
C GLY A 183 0.43 -12.35 1.38
N ALA A 184 -0.85 -12.30 1.01
CA ALA A 184 -1.73 -11.15 1.28
C ALA A 184 -2.10 -11.03 2.77
N LEU A 185 -1.99 -12.13 3.53
CA LEU A 185 -2.14 -12.19 4.98
C LEU A 185 -0.80 -12.59 5.60
N LEU A 186 -0.24 -11.74 6.46
CA LEU A 186 1.03 -11.98 7.15
C LEU A 186 0.82 -12.75 8.46
N PRO A 187 1.74 -13.67 8.80
CA PRO A 187 1.73 -14.36 10.09
C PRO A 187 1.95 -13.37 11.24
N VAL A 188 1.22 -13.60 12.32
CA VAL A 188 1.33 -12.85 13.58
C VAL A 188 1.93 -13.74 14.65
N GLN A 189 2.70 -13.17 15.58
CA GLN A 189 3.31 -13.93 16.67
C GLN A 189 2.31 -14.17 17.79
N GLN A 190 1.55 -13.14 18.16
CA GLN A 190 0.51 -13.20 19.17
C GLN A 190 -0.85 -12.80 18.60
N LEU A 191 -1.93 -13.29 19.23
CA LEU A 191 -3.31 -12.92 18.85
C LEU A 191 -3.58 -11.41 19.04
N SER A 192 -2.88 -10.76 19.97
CA SER A 192 -2.93 -9.31 20.19
C SER A 192 -2.30 -8.49 19.06
N ASP A 193 -1.39 -9.07 18.27
CA ASP A 193 -0.73 -8.37 17.16
C ASP A 193 -1.63 -8.26 15.93
N VAL A 194 -2.77 -8.96 15.93
CA VAL A 194 -3.75 -8.90 14.86
C VAL A 194 -4.39 -7.52 14.82
N ASN A 195 -4.17 -6.79 13.72
CA ASN A 195 -4.77 -5.47 13.54
C ASN A 195 -5.69 -5.44 12.31
N MET A 196 -6.99 -5.70 12.51
CA MET A 196 -8.01 -5.49 11.47
C MET A 196 -8.67 -4.11 11.59
N GLY A 197 -8.43 -3.40 12.67
CA GLY A 197 -9.02 -2.10 13.02
C GLY A 197 -9.30 -2.04 14.53
N TYR A 198 -10.19 -1.15 14.95
CA TYR A 198 -10.61 -1.08 16.37
C TYR A 198 -12.10 -0.74 16.52
N ALA A 199 -12.65 -1.09 17.69
CA ALA A 199 -14.01 -0.77 18.05
C ALA A 199 -14.12 0.68 18.55
N ILE A 200 -15.22 1.35 18.18
CA ILE A 200 -15.58 2.69 18.63
C ILE A 200 -16.91 2.59 19.36
N LEU A 201 -16.94 3.10 20.58
CA LEU A 201 -18.14 3.17 21.40
C LEU A 201 -18.77 4.57 21.33
N ASP A 202 -20.04 4.62 20.95
CA ASP A 202 -20.89 5.79 21.08
C ASP A 202 -21.57 5.81 22.45
N LYS A 203 -21.03 6.64 23.35
CA LYS A 203 -21.51 6.77 24.73
C LYS A 203 -22.98 7.16 24.82
N LYS A 204 -23.52 7.90 23.83
CA LYS A 204 -24.93 8.34 23.86
C LYS A 204 -25.92 7.22 23.57
N LYS A 205 -25.46 6.16 22.91
CA LYS A 205 -26.29 5.01 22.51
C LYS A 205 -26.10 3.80 23.42
N CYS A 206 -25.08 3.83 24.28
CA CYS A 206 -24.72 2.70 25.11
C CYS A 206 -25.57 2.69 26.37
N GLN A 207 -26.27 1.58 26.59
CA GLN A 207 -27.09 1.37 27.77
C GLN A 207 -26.33 1.52 29.10
N ALA A 208 -25.06 1.06 29.15
CA ALA A 208 -24.18 1.19 30.31
C ALA A 208 -23.84 2.65 30.67
N TYR A 209 -23.97 3.58 29.72
CA TYR A 209 -23.80 5.02 29.95
C TYR A 209 -25.13 5.73 30.28
N GLY A 210 -26.25 5.03 30.12
CA GLY A 210 -27.57 5.47 30.57
C GLY A 210 -27.83 5.03 32.00
N GLU A 211 -29.05 4.58 32.27
CA GLU A 211 -29.53 4.25 33.63
C GLU A 211 -29.42 2.76 33.99
N SER A 212 -28.91 1.91 33.09
CA SER A 212 -28.92 0.46 33.30
C SER A 212 -27.54 -0.16 33.14
N PHE A 213 -27.29 -1.18 33.96
CA PHE A 213 -26.06 -1.95 33.94
C PHE A 213 -25.99 -2.84 32.69
N CYS A 214 -24.88 -2.76 31.94
CA CYS A 214 -24.64 -3.60 30.78
C CYS A 214 -23.15 -3.89 30.61
N GLN A 215 -22.79 -5.17 30.64
CA GLN A 215 -21.39 -5.63 30.51
C GLN A 215 -21.17 -6.63 29.37
N GLN A 216 -22.15 -6.81 28.49
CA GLN A 216 -22.14 -7.87 27.47
C GLN A 216 -20.90 -7.81 26.57
N CYS A 217 -20.51 -6.61 26.12
CA CYS A 217 -19.35 -6.44 25.26
C CYS A 217 -18.01 -6.78 25.93
N VAL A 218 -17.92 -6.63 27.26
CA VAL A 218 -16.72 -6.94 28.05
C VAL A 218 -16.59 -8.46 28.19
N LEU A 219 -17.69 -9.13 28.50
CA LEU A 219 -17.73 -10.59 28.68
C LEU A 219 -17.48 -11.36 27.37
N ASP A 220 -18.05 -10.88 26.26
CA ASP A 220 -17.96 -11.58 24.98
C ASP A 220 -16.65 -11.28 24.23
N CYS A 221 -15.81 -10.35 24.72
CA CYS A 221 -14.58 -9.98 24.02
C CYS A 221 -13.58 -11.15 24.03
N PRO A 222 -13.14 -11.68 22.87
CA PRO A 222 -12.17 -12.75 22.83
C PRO A 222 -10.72 -12.27 23.08
N VAL A 223 -10.50 -10.96 23.12
CA VAL A 223 -9.17 -10.36 23.29
C VAL A 223 -9.04 -9.82 24.71
N PRO A 224 -8.20 -10.44 25.57
CA PRO A 224 -8.05 -9.99 26.95
C PRO A 224 -7.48 -8.57 27.00
N GLY A 225 -8.05 -7.72 27.86
CA GLY A 225 -7.62 -6.33 28.04
C GLY A 225 -8.12 -5.34 26.98
N ALA A 226 -8.67 -5.79 25.85
CA ALA A 226 -9.18 -4.88 24.81
C ALA A 226 -10.41 -4.06 25.26
N ILE A 227 -11.22 -4.61 26.16
CA ILE A 227 -12.38 -3.93 26.75
C ILE A 227 -12.37 -4.19 28.25
N PHE A 228 -12.42 -3.13 29.05
CA PHE A 228 -12.49 -3.20 30.50
C PHE A 228 -13.55 -2.23 31.04
N GLN A 229 -13.93 -2.38 32.31
CA GLN A 229 -14.93 -1.53 32.95
C GLN A 229 -14.28 -0.52 33.90
N VAL A 230 -14.75 0.71 33.85
CA VAL A 230 -14.43 1.78 34.81
C VAL A 230 -15.74 2.36 35.30
N GLN A 231 -16.07 2.20 36.58
CA GLN A 231 -17.35 2.65 37.16
C GLN A 231 -18.56 2.14 36.36
N ASP A 232 -18.62 0.83 36.13
CA ASP A 232 -19.67 0.14 35.34
C ASP A 232 -19.81 0.58 33.88
N LYS A 233 -18.86 1.38 33.37
CA LYS A 233 -18.86 1.88 31.99
C LYS A 233 -17.76 1.19 31.19
N PRO A 234 -18.07 0.60 30.02
CA PRO A 234 -17.07 -0.06 29.19
C PRO A 234 -16.15 0.97 28.55
N VAL A 235 -14.85 0.72 28.63
CA VAL A 235 -13.78 1.46 27.97
C VAL A 235 -13.06 0.50 27.02
N ILE A 236 -12.86 0.93 25.78
CA ILE A 236 -12.19 0.15 24.74
C ILE A 236 -10.77 0.68 24.60
N ASP A 237 -9.80 -0.19 24.82
CA ASP A 237 -8.39 0.10 24.53
C ASP A 237 -8.14 -0.10 23.02
N LYS A 238 -7.72 0.96 22.34
CA LYS A 238 -7.50 0.94 20.90
C LYS A 238 -6.20 0.26 20.50
N ASP A 239 -5.23 0.19 21.41
CA ASP A 239 -3.92 -0.36 21.12
C ASP A 239 -3.93 -1.90 21.26
N ILE A 240 -4.85 -2.43 22.06
CA ILE A 240 -5.06 -3.87 22.24
C ILE A 240 -6.21 -4.40 21.35
N CYS A 241 -7.20 -3.58 21.03
CA CYS A 241 -8.35 -4.01 20.24
C CYS A 241 -7.95 -4.42 18.81
N THR A 242 -8.20 -5.68 18.46
CA THR A 242 -7.90 -6.25 17.14
C THR A 242 -8.94 -5.91 16.06
N GLY A 243 -10.08 -5.34 16.45
CA GLY A 243 -11.19 -5.02 15.54
C GLY A 243 -12.03 -6.24 15.12
N CYS A 244 -12.03 -7.33 15.90
CA CYS A 244 -12.69 -8.60 15.57
C CYS A 244 -14.20 -8.54 15.31
N GLY A 245 -14.90 -7.57 15.91
CA GLY A 245 -16.34 -7.36 15.72
C GLY A 245 -17.25 -8.12 16.66
N VAL A 246 -16.74 -8.99 17.53
CA VAL A 246 -17.58 -9.74 18.49
C VAL A 246 -18.38 -8.79 19.39
N CYS A 247 -17.75 -7.76 19.93
CA CYS A 247 -18.43 -6.75 20.74
C CYS A 247 -19.51 -5.97 19.96
N MET A 248 -19.36 -5.78 18.65
CA MET A 248 -20.36 -5.14 17.80
C MET A 248 -21.59 -6.05 17.65
N ARG A 249 -21.38 -7.34 17.40
CA ARG A 249 -22.46 -8.34 17.32
C ARG A 249 -23.21 -8.44 18.65
N SER A 250 -22.50 -8.58 19.76
CA SER A 250 -23.10 -8.62 21.10
C SER A 250 -23.82 -7.33 21.47
N CYS A 251 -23.29 -6.17 21.07
CA CYS A 251 -23.97 -4.90 21.29
C CYS A 251 -25.29 -4.80 20.52
N SER A 252 -25.39 -5.43 19.34
CA SER A 252 -26.58 -5.39 18.50
C SER A 252 -27.79 -6.12 19.09
N THR A 253 -27.58 -7.03 20.04
CA THR A 253 -28.67 -7.73 20.75
C THR A 253 -29.22 -6.94 21.93
N VAL A 254 -28.45 -5.97 22.44
CA VAL A 254 -28.79 -5.19 23.64
C VAL A 254 -29.17 -3.74 23.32
N ASN A 255 -28.48 -3.09 22.38
CA ASN A 255 -28.67 -1.67 22.08
C ASN A 255 -29.27 -1.46 20.69
N ILE A 256 -30.42 -0.79 20.64
CA ILE A 256 -31.07 -0.29 19.42
C ILE A 256 -31.36 1.20 19.64
N PRO A 257 -30.61 2.14 19.02
CA PRO A 257 -29.59 1.96 17.98
C PRO A 257 -28.24 1.41 18.47
N LEU A 258 -27.50 0.78 17.56
CA LEU A 258 -26.19 0.17 17.85
C LEU A 258 -25.17 1.18 18.38
N ALA A 259 -24.59 0.88 19.56
CA ALA A 259 -23.62 1.73 20.23
C ALA A 259 -22.16 1.47 19.81
N ILE A 260 -21.80 0.23 19.48
CA ILE A 260 -20.44 -0.13 19.09
C ILE A 260 -20.35 -0.26 17.57
N LYS A 261 -19.35 0.36 16.96
CA LYS A 261 -19.02 0.19 15.53
C LYS A 261 -17.55 -0.16 15.37
N ILE A 262 -17.24 -1.07 14.44
CA ILE A 262 -15.85 -1.35 14.07
C ILE A 262 -15.39 -0.35 13.02
N LYS A 263 -14.24 0.26 13.26
CA LYS A 263 -13.54 1.08 12.26
C LYS A 263 -12.43 0.24 11.65
N PRO A 264 -12.52 -0.11 10.36
CA PRO A 264 -11.52 -0.96 9.72
C PRO A 264 -10.15 -0.30 9.58
N GLN A 265 -9.10 -1.11 9.54
CA GLN A 265 -7.70 -0.68 9.45
C GLN A 265 -7.44 0.23 8.25
N MET A 266 -7.98 -0.08 7.07
CA MET A 266 -7.84 0.78 5.88
C MET A 266 -8.32 2.22 6.09
N VAL A 267 -9.37 2.42 6.89
CA VAL A 267 -9.92 3.75 7.20
C VAL A 267 -8.99 4.47 8.18
N ILE A 268 -8.40 3.74 9.11
CA ILE A 268 -7.46 4.26 10.11
C ILE A 268 -6.18 4.70 9.42
N GLU A 269 -5.56 3.81 8.62
CA GLU A 269 -4.36 4.08 7.83
C GLU A 269 -4.55 5.29 6.93
N TYR A 270 -5.69 5.38 6.22
CA TYR A 270 -6.01 6.52 5.39
C TYR A 270 -6.04 7.83 6.18
N GLN A 271 -6.69 7.86 7.34
CA GLN A 271 -6.78 9.06 8.17
C GLN A 271 -5.43 9.47 8.74
N LEU A 272 -4.61 8.51 9.17
CA LEU A 272 -3.25 8.75 9.67
C LEU A 272 -2.35 9.29 8.56
N HIS A 273 -2.39 8.68 7.37
CA HIS A 273 -1.64 9.14 6.21
C HIS A 273 -2.06 10.54 5.77
N LYS A 274 -3.37 10.82 5.76
CA LYS A 274 -3.90 12.16 5.47
C LYS A 274 -3.36 13.19 6.47
N LYS A 275 -3.44 12.90 7.78
CA LYS A 275 -2.93 13.77 8.84
C LYS A 275 -1.42 14.03 8.69
N ARG A 276 -0.65 12.98 8.38
CA ARG A 276 0.81 13.10 8.15
C ARG A 276 1.13 14.03 6.98
N LYS A 277 0.42 13.87 5.85
CA LYS A 277 0.59 14.76 4.69
C LYS A 277 0.23 16.21 5.00
N GLU A 278 -0.85 16.44 5.74
CA GLU A 278 -1.25 17.79 6.16
C GLU A 278 -0.18 18.43 7.08
N GLN A 279 0.41 17.64 7.99
CA GLN A 279 1.49 18.11 8.86
C GLN A 279 2.77 18.43 8.10
N GLU A 280 3.15 17.59 7.13
CA GLU A 280 4.32 17.81 6.27
C GLU A 280 4.14 19.07 5.39
N LEU A 281 2.96 19.25 4.79
CA LEU A 281 2.63 20.46 4.03
C LEU A 281 2.66 21.71 4.91
N ALA A 282 2.11 21.64 6.12
CA ALA A 282 2.16 22.76 7.06
C ALA A 282 3.59 23.10 7.49
N HIS A 283 4.47 22.10 7.63
CA HIS A 283 5.89 22.30 7.91
C HIS A 283 6.58 23.05 6.76
N ILE A 284 6.42 22.56 5.53
CA ILE A 284 7.00 23.18 4.33
C ILE A 284 6.50 24.63 4.17
N GLU A 285 5.20 24.86 4.37
CA GLU A 285 4.64 26.21 4.30
C GLU A 285 5.19 27.14 5.39
N ALA A 286 5.41 26.63 6.61
CA ALA A 286 5.99 27.41 7.69
C ALA A 286 7.45 27.78 7.39
N GLU A 287 8.25 26.83 6.89
CA GLU A 287 9.64 27.07 6.46
C GLU A 287 9.70 28.11 5.32
N GLN A 288 8.82 28.00 4.32
CA GLN A 288 8.74 28.98 3.23
C GLN A 288 8.27 30.36 3.69
N ARG A 289 7.45 30.45 4.74
CA ARG A 289 7.04 31.74 5.32
C ARG A 289 8.19 32.36 6.12
N ALA A 290 8.88 31.57 6.93
CA ALA A 290 10.05 32.03 7.69
C ALA A 290 11.18 32.50 6.76
N ALA A 291 11.48 31.76 5.69
CA ALA A 291 12.48 32.15 4.69
C ALA A 291 12.12 33.49 4.02
N ARG A 292 10.86 33.67 3.60
CA ARG A 292 10.39 34.93 3.02
C ARG A 292 10.42 36.10 4.01
N GLN A 293 10.16 35.84 5.29
CA GLN A 293 10.26 36.87 6.34
C GLN A 293 11.71 37.26 6.57
N ALA A 294 12.64 36.29 6.65
CA ALA A 294 14.07 36.57 6.77
C ALA A 294 14.61 37.34 5.56
N GLU A 295 14.24 36.95 4.33
CA GLU A 295 14.59 37.71 3.12
C GLU A 295 14.04 39.14 3.18
N GLN A 296 12.81 39.34 3.65
CA GLN A 296 12.24 40.69 3.80
C GLN A 296 12.96 41.52 4.87
N GLU A 297 13.33 40.92 6.00
CA GLU A 297 14.10 41.55 7.07
C GLU A 297 15.51 41.92 6.61
N GLU A 298 16.19 41.06 5.84
CA GLU A 298 17.50 41.37 5.24
C GLU A 298 17.40 42.52 4.23
N VAL A 299 16.38 42.52 3.37
CA VAL A 299 16.14 43.61 2.42
C VAL A 299 15.87 44.93 3.15
N LEU A 300 15.01 44.93 4.17
CA LEU A 300 14.72 46.12 5.01
C LEU A 300 15.99 46.63 5.71
N ALA A 301 16.79 45.73 6.31
CA ALA A 301 18.04 46.10 6.97
C ALA A 301 19.04 46.73 5.98
N SER A 302 19.15 46.21 4.76
CA SER A 302 20.02 46.79 3.73
C SER A 302 19.58 48.20 3.30
N GLN A 303 18.28 48.44 3.14
CA GLN A 303 17.73 49.75 2.81
C GLN A 303 17.96 50.78 3.93
N GLU A 304 17.79 50.38 5.19
CA GLU A 304 18.09 51.25 6.34
C GLU A 304 19.58 51.62 6.42
N THR A 305 20.48 50.69 6.09
CA THR A 305 21.93 50.99 6.05
C THR A 305 22.31 51.95 4.92
N GLU A 306 21.69 51.81 3.73
CA GLU A 306 21.90 52.73 2.61
C GLU A 306 21.38 54.15 2.97
N GLU A 307 20.16 54.27 3.49
CA GLU A 307 19.59 55.56 3.91
C GLU A 307 20.38 56.24 5.04
N ALA A 308 20.97 55.47 5.96
CA ALA A 308 21.82 56.00 7.02
C ALA A 308 23.17 56.52 6.49
N SER A 309 23.73 55.86 5.48
CA SER A 309 24.96 56.30 4.82
C SER A 309 24.76 57.60 4.02
N GLU A 310 23.65 57.72 3.29
CA GLU A 310 23.31 58.94 2.53
C GLU A 310 23.08 60.16 3.43
N LYS A 311 22.54 59.98 4.64
CA LYS A 311 22.34 61.06 5.64
C LYS A 311 23.63 61.52 6.34
N LEU A 312 24.70 60.73 6.31
CA LEU A 312 25.99 61.14 6.88
C LEU A 312 26.85 61.93 5.89
N GLU A 313 26.57 61.81 4.59
CA GLU A 313 27.27 62.53 3.52
C GLU A 313 26.65 63.90 3.19
N SER A 314 25.50 64.23 3.78
CA SER A 314 24.79 65.53 3.69
C SER A 314 24.99 66.41 4.92
#